data_AF-A0A1E8GN45-F1
#
_entry.id   AF-A0A1E8GN45-F1
#
_cell.length_a   1.000
_cell.length_b   1.000
_cell.length_c   1.000
_cell.angle_alpha   90.00
_cell.angle_beta   90.00
_cell.angle_gamma   90.00
#
_symmetry.space_group_name_H-M   'P 1'
#
loop_
_entity.id
_entity.type
_entity.pdbx_description
1 polymer ?
#
loop_
_entity_poly.entity_id
_entity_poly.type
_entity_poly.pdbx_seq_one_letter_code
_entity_poly.pdbx_strand_id
1 'polypeptide(L)'
;MEKPLPKIIIALLIAIFIANYSDTLTVIVFLISLLLFIYGLVMLFIYLYQKRQNVRLPSIILIISFALFVVSLSSGVIHSSEDSPYIQQIIKGKNKKTAQQNKTYKSDGYEKVPNTFLMKKEDVEKEITDLGLKVRFFDANLQSEADKKRILIPEGTCNKAETDNTKYFTEKDTPDGESGYYAKKGATIIVGYATKDYDGR
;
A
#
# COMPACT_ATOMS: atom_id res chain seq x y z
N MET A 1 4.15 49.72 14.52
CA MET A 1 3.88 48.30 14.86
C MET A 1 3.62 47.55 13.56
N GLU A 2 4.67 47.01 12.95
CA GLU A 2 4.56 46.21 11.72
C GLU A 2 4.03 44.81 12.07
N LYS A 3 2.96 44.38 11.40
CA LYS A 3 2.32 43.09 11.65
C LYS A 3 3.25 41.95 11.19
N PRO A 4 3.57 40.95 12.03
CA PRO A 4 4.51 39.86 11.70
C PRO A 4 3.94 38.79 10.74
N LEU A 5 2.67 38.93 10.32
CA LEU A 5 1.97 37.96 9.48
C LEU A 5 2.69 37.53 8.19
N PRO A 6 3.32 38.43 7.38
CA PRO A 6 3.90 38.01 6.11
C PRO A 6 5.15 37.13 6.29
N LYS A 7 5.90 37.29 7.38
CA LYS A 7 7.12 36.50 7.65
C LYS A 7 6.78 35.05 8.01
N ILE A 8 5.68 34.83 8.73
CA ILE A 8 5.22 33.50 9.13
C ILE A 8 4.69 32.72 7.92
N ILE A 9 3.95 33.38 7.02
CA ILE A 9 3.41 32.74 5.81
C ILE A 9 4.54 32.34 4.86
N ILE A 10 5.56 33.20 4.69
CA ILE A 10 6.74 32.88 3.86
C ILE A 10 7.53 31.72 4.47
N ALA A 11 7.75 31.70 5.78
CA ALA A 11 8.44 30.58 6.45
C ALA A 11 7.67 29.25 6.30
N LEU A 12 6.33 29.30 6.37
CA LEU A 12 5.48 28.13 6.18
C LEU A 12 5.52 27.61 4.74
N LEU A 13 5.50 28.50 3.76
CA LEU A 13 5.63 28.14 2.34
C LEU A 13 7.00 27.55 2.02
N ILE A 14 8.08 28.08 2.62
CA ILE A 14 9.43 27.51 2.49
C ILE A 14 9.51 26.13 3.15
N ALA A 15 8.92 25.95 4.33
CA ALA A 15 8.89 24.65 5.01
C ALA A 15 8.07 23.60 4.23
N ILE A 16 6.92 24.00 3.67
CA ILE A 16 6.11 23.12 2.80
C ILE A 16 6.86 22.83 1.50
N PHE A 17 7.54 23.81 0.91
CA PHE A 17 8.36 23.62 -0.28
C PHE A 17 9.51 22.63 0.00
N ILE A 18 10.25 22.80 1.09
CA ILE A 18 11.34 21.87 1.51
C ILE A 18 10.78 20.47 1.81
N ALA A 19 9.62 20.36 2.47
CA ALA A 19 8.99 19.09 2.78
C ALA A 19 8.51 18.35 1.53
N ASN A 20 7.96 19.06 0.54
CA ASN A 20 7.49 18.45 -0.71
C ASN A 20 8.64 18.18 -1.71
N TYR A 21 9.72 18.97 -1.64
CA TYR A 21 10.95 18.73 -2.40
C TYR A 21 11.79 17.59 -1.79
N SER A 22 11.69 17.31 -0.50
CA SER A 22 12.44 16.26 0.20
C SER A 22 12.31 14.91 -0.49
N ASP A 23 11.08 14.49 -0.78
CA ASP A 23 10.85 13.13 -1.28
C ASP A 23 11.23 13.00 -2.75
N THR A 24 10.89 14.00 -3.55
CA THR A 24 11.29 14.06 -4.97
C THR A 24 12.79 14.21 -5.14
N LEU A 25 13.46 15.02 -4.31
CA LEU A 25 14.91 15.18 -4.30
C LEU A 25 15.61 13.92 -3.80
N THR A 26 15.06 13.23 -2.79
CA THR A 26 15.57 11.93 -2.33
C THR A 26 15.51 10.89 -3.45
N VAL A 27 14.40 10.82 -4.19
CA VAL A 27 14.27 9.92 -5.35
C VAL A 27 15.25 10.29 -6.47
N ILE A 28 15.42 11.57 -6.78
CA ILE A 28 16.37 12.03 -7.80
C ILE A 28 17.81 11.70 -7.39
N VAL A 29 18.18 11.95 -6.13
CA VAL A 29 19.50 11.62 -5.59
C VAL A 29 19.75 10.12 -5.66
N PHE A 30 18.76 9.30 -5.29
CA PHE A 30 18.85 7.85 -5.41
C PHE A 30 19.08 7.39 -6.86
N LEU A 31 18.35 7.95 -7.83
CA LEU A 31 18.52 7.63 -9.25
C LEU A 31 19.91 8.03 -9.77
N ILE A 32 20.42 9.21 -9.37
CA ILE A 32 21.77 9.65 -9.74
C ILE A 32 22.84 8.72 -9.14
N SER A 33 22.69 8.36 -7.86
CA SER A 33 23.59 7.42 -7.19
C SER A 33 23.59 6.03 -7.86
N LEU A 34 22.42 5.54 -8.27
CA LEU A 34 22.28 4.27 -8.98
C LEU A 34 22.99 4.30 -10.34
N LEU A 35 22.82 5.36 -11.12
CA LEU A 35 23.49 5.51 -12.42
C LEU A 35 25.02 5.56 -12.28
N LEU A 36 25.54 6.27 -11.28
CA LEU A 36 26.98 6.32 -10.99
C LEU A 36 27.52 4.95 -10.57
N PHE A 37 26.75 4.19 -9.81
CA PHE A 37 27.13 2.84 -9.40
C PHE A 37 27.21 1.88 -10.60
N ILE A 38 26.21 1.89 -11.48
CA ILE A 38 26.21 1.09 -12.71
C ILE A 38 27.39 1.48 -13.61
N TYR A 39 27.65 2.78 -13.78
CA TYR A 39 28.80 3.26 -14.53
C TYR A 39 30.12 2.76 -13.94
N GLY A 40 30.26 2.78 -12.61
CA GLY A 40 31.41 2.22 -11.89
C GLY A 40 31.60 0.72 -12.13
N LEU A 41 30.51 -0.06 -12.14
CA LEU A 41 30.55 -1.49 -12.47
C LEU A 41 30.96 -1.75 -13.92
N VAL A 42 30.44 -0.96 -14.87
CA VAL A 42 30.82 -1.07 -16.29
C VAL A 42 32.31 -0.75 -16.48
N MET A 43 32.80 0.33 -15.86
CA MET A 43 34.22 0.69 -15.91
C MET A 43 35.09 -0.37 -15.23
N LEU A 44 34.64 -0.98 -14.13
CA LEU A 44 35.31 -2.13 -13.52
C LEU A 44 35.35 -3.31 -14.48
N PHE A 45 34.25 -3.63 -15.15
CA PHE A 45 34.18 -4.76 -16.07
C PHE A 45 35.09 -4.56 -17.28
N ILE A 46 35.08 -3.36 -17.87
CA ILE A 46 36.02 -2.96 -18.94
C ILE A 46 37.45 -3.03 -18.45
N TYR A 47 37.73 -2.56 -17.22
CA TYR A 47 39.07 -2.62 -16.63
C TYR A 47 39.55 -4.06 -16.38
N LEU A 48 38.70 -4.92 -15.82
CA LEU A 48 38.97 -6.35 -15.64
C LEU A 48 39.19 -7.04 -16.99
N TYR A 49 38.48 -6.60 -18.02
CA TYR A 49 38.68 -7.09 -19.39
C TYR A 49 39.98 -6.56 -20.02
N GLN A 50 40.44 -5.35 -19.67
CA GLN A 50 41.59 -4.69 -20.29
C GLN A 50 42.96 -4.91 -19.62
N LYS A 51 43.07 -5.38 -18.37
CA LYS A 51 44.38 -5.58 -17.70
C LYS A 51 44.41 -6.88 -16.89
N ARG A 52 45.36 -7.83 -17.02
CA ARG A 52 46.76 -7.83 -17.51
C ARG A 52 47.50 -6.49 -17.36
N GLN A 53 47.90 -6.25 -16.10
CA GLN A 53 48.94 -5.32 -15.59
C GLN A 53 48.46 -4.02 -14.92
N ASN A 54 48.92 -3.76 -13.69
CA ASN A 54 48.80 -2.52 -12.91
C ASN A 54 47.43 -2.22 -12.27
N VAL A 55 47.34 -2.67 -11.00
CA VAL A 55 46.15 -3.03 -10.18
C VAL A 55 45.70 -1.96 -9.17
N ARG A 56 46.30 -0.76 -9.09
CA ARG A 56 46.17 0.07 -7.86
C ARG A 56 45.21 1.26 -7.88
N LEU A 57 44.71 1.72 -9.03
CA LEU A 57 43.88 2.94 -9.10
C LEU A 57 42.35 2.73 -9.17
N PRO A 58 41.80 1.71 -9.84
CA PRO A 58 40.33 1.58 -9.97
C PRO A 58 39.65 1.02 -8.72
N SER A 59 40.38 0.37 -7.82
CA SER A 59 39.85 -0.21 -6.59
C SER A 59 39.42 0.85 -5.57
N ILE A 60 40.12 1.99 -5.47
CA ILE A 60 39.78 3.05 -4.51
C ILE A 60 38.45 3.71 -4.88
N ILE A 61 38.24 4.00 -6.17
CA ILE A 61 36.98 4.60 -6.66
C ILE A 61 35.81 3.66 -6.39
N LEU A 62 36.02 2.35 -6.54
CA LEU A 62 34.98 1.34 -6.27
C LEU A 62 34.63 1.23 -4.80
N ILE A 63 35.63 1.29 -3.92
CA ILE A 63 35.43 1.26 -2.47
C ILE A 63 34.66 2.51 -2.02
N ILE A 64 35.00 3.69 -2.55
CA ILE A 64 34.30 4.95 -2.24
C ILE A 64 32.85 4.89 -2.75
N SER A 65 32.62 4.43 -3.98
CA SER A 65 31.26 4.29 -4.54
C SER A 65 30.42 3.26 -3.79
N PHE A 66 31.02 2.14 -3.36
CA PHE A 66 30.33 1.13 -2.55
C PHE A 66 30.00 1.65 -1.14
N ALA A 67 30.92 2.38 -0.51
CA ALA A 67 30.65 3.01 0.79
C ALA A 67 29.50 4.02 0.70
N LEU A 68 29.46 4.85 -0.35
CA LEU A 68 28.33 5.77 -0.60
C LEU A 68 27.02 5.03 -0.87
N PHE A 69 27.05 3.91 -1.60
CA PHE A 69 25.89 3.08 -1.85
C PHE A 69 25.35 2.42 -0.56
N VAL A 70 26.23 1.92 0.31
CA VAL A 70 25.84 1.37 1.62
C VAL A 70 25.26 2.46 2.53
N VAL A 71 25.84 3.66 2.55
CA VAL A 71 25.28 4.80 3.30
C VAL A 71 23.90 5.20 2.75
N SER A 72 23.71 5.17 1.43
CA SER A 72 22.41 5.44 0.79
C SER A 72 21.37 4.37 1.15
N LEU A 73 21.73 3.08 1.15
CA LEU A 73 20.85 2.00 1.61
C LEU A 73 20.49 2.16 3.10
N SER A 74 21.46 2.51 3.96
CA SER A 74 21.18 2.73 5.38
C SER A 74 20.31 3.96 5.65
N SER A 75 20.34 4.97 4.78
CA SER A 75 19.45 6.14 4.85
C SER A 75 18.04 5.80 4.34
N GLY A 76 17.93 4.89 3.37
CA GLY A 76 16.64 4.35 2.87
C GLY A 76 15.95 3.38 3.82
N VAL A 77 16.69 2.71 4.71
CA VAL A 77 16.13 1.79 5.73
C VAL A 77 15.54 2.53 6.95
N ILE A 78 15.78 3.84 7.09
CA ILE A 78 15.24 4.64 8.21
C ILE A 78 13.81 5.15 7.96
N HIS A 79 13.22 4.91 6.78
CA HIS A 79 11.77 5.09 6.55
C HIS A 79 10.98 3.78 6.46
N SER A 80 11.42 2.72 7.14
CA SER A 80 10.62 1.51 7.35
C SER A 80 10.63 1.01 8.80
N SER A 81 10.68 1.93 9.77
CA SER A 81 10.56 1.62 11.20
C SER A 81 9.41 2.39 11.86
N GLU A 82 8.22 2.37 11.26
CA GLU A 82 6.96 2.74 11.95
C GLU A 82 6.18 1.52 12.51
N ASP A 83 6.76 0.31 12.45
CA ASP A 83 6.19 -0.90 13.07
C ASP A 83 6.98 -1.35 14.30
N SER A 84 7.13 -0.46 15.29
CA SER A 84 7.40 -0.88 16.67
C SER A 84 6.12 -0.71 17.50
N PRO A 85 5.45 -1.81 17.91
CA PRO A 85 4.17 -1.74 18.64
C PRO A 85 4.30 -1.05 20.01
N TYR A 86 5.52 -0.86 20.52
CA TYR A 86 5.78 -0.20 21.80
C TYR A 86 5.73 1.34 21.73
N ILE A 87 6.13 1.94 20.60
CA ILE A 87 6.12 3.41 20.41
C ILE A 87 4.70 3.91 20.12
N GLN A 88 3.90 3.15 19.35
CA GLN A 88 2.50 3.51 19.07
C GLN A 88 1.62 3.59 20.33
N GLN A 89 1.90 2.79 21.37
CA GLN A 89 1.17 2.86 22.63
C GLN A 89 1.52 4.10 23.46
N ILE A 90 2.78 4.54 23.43
CA ILE A 90 3.24 5.70 24.21
C ILE A 90 2.79 7.02 23.55
N ILE A 91 2.74 7.09 22.21
CA ILE A 91 2.30 8.30 21.47
C ILE A 91 0.76 8.44 21.46
N LYS A 92 -0.01 7.34 21.41
CA LYS A 92 -1.48 7.39 21.56
C LYS A 92 -1.95 7.85 22.94
N GLY A 93 -1.10 7.82 23.96
CA GLY A 93 -1.49 8.10 25.34
C GLY A 93 -1.41 9.55 25.81
N LYS A 94 -0.64 10.45 25.15
CA LYS A 94 -0.27 11.72 25.81
C LYS A 94 -0.55 13.05 25.10
N ASN A 95 -1.09 13.09 23.89
CA ASN A 95 -1.55 14.36 23.31
C ASN A 95 -2.75 14.18 22.36
N LYS A 96 -3.95 14.18 22.93
CA LYS A 96 -5.18 14.61 22.22
C LYS A 96 -6.20 15.14 23.23
N LYS A 97 -5.93 16.34 23.77
CA LYS A 97 -6.99 17.35 23.94
C LYS A 97 -6.92 18.30 22.75
N THR A 98 -7.17 17.75 21.57
CA THR A 98 -7.55 18.54 20.40
C THR A 98 -9.05 18.35 20.29
N ALA A 99 -9.80 19.45 20.32
CA ALA A 99 -11.25 19.43 20.14
C ALA A 99 -11.58 18.52 18.94
N GLN A 100 -12.15 17.35 19.25
CA GLN A 100 -12.58 16.36 18.29
C GLN A 100 -13.80 16.96 17.61
N GLN A 101 -13.56 17.73 16.54
CA GLN A 101 -14.58 17.91 15.53
C GLN A 101 -14.90 16.50 15.05
N ASN A 102 -16.05 15.97 15.48
CA ASN A 102 -16.64 14.76 14.92
C ASN A 102 -16.81 15.00 13.42
N LYS A 103 -15.80 14.66 12.62
CA LYS A 103 -15.98 14.51 11.18
C LYS A 103 -16.90 13.31 11.02
N THR A 104 -18.15 13.59 10.71
CA THR A 104 -19.10 12.58 10.28
C THR A 104 -18.70 12.14 8.87
N TYR A 105 -18.37 10.87 8.73
CA TYR A 105 -18.08 10.27 7.43
C TYR A 105 -19.37 9.75 6.82
N LYS A 106 -19.48 9.73 5.48
CA LYS A 106 -20.70 9.22 4.84
C LYS A 106 -20.87 7.71 5.03
N SER A 107 -19.78 7.01 5.34
CA SER A 107 -19.77 5.60 5.68
C SER A 107 -20.12 5.31 7.14
N ASP A 108 -20.35 6.33 7.99
CA ASP A 108 -20.72 6.10 9.39
C ASP A 108 -22.00 5.24 9.46
N GLY A 109 -21.92 4.11 10.17
CA GLY A 109 -23.01 3.13 10.28
C GLY A 109 -23.07 2.10 9.16
N TYR A 110 -22.07 2.05 8.28
CA TYR A 110 -21.88 1.00 7.28
C TYR A 110 -20.61 0.20 7.59
N GLU A 111 -20.62 -1.07 7.19
CA GLU A 111 -19.50 -2.00 7.30
C GLU A 111 -18.97 -2.30 5.92
N LYS A 112 -17.65 -2.37 5.77
CA LYS A 112 -17.00 -2.66 4.48
C LYS A 112 -17.30 -4.11 4.08
N VAL A 113 -17.77 -4.32 2.86
CA VAL A 113 -18.02 -5.65 2.31
C VAL A 113 -16.70 -6.23 1.82
N PRO A 114 -16.27 -7.40 2.34
CA PRO A 114 -15.00 -8.00 1.95
C PRO A 114 -15.05 -8.48 0.50
N ASN A 115 -13.87 -8.59 -0.14
CA ASN A 115 -13.77 -9.17 -1.46
C ASN A 115 -13.79 -10.70 -1.38
N THR A 116 -14.94 -11.29 -1.70
CA THR A 116 -15.20 -12.73 -1.58
C THR A 116 -14.64 -13.58 -2.73
N PHE A 117 -14.01 -12.97 -3.74
CA PHE A 117 -13.57 -13.67 -4.95
C PHE A 117 -12.49 -14.72 -4.65
N LEU A 118 -12.74 -15.96 -5.06
CA LEU A 118 -11.88 -17.13 -4.83
C LEU A 118 -11.71 -17.54 -3.36
N MET A 119 -12.51 -16.99 -2.45
CA MET A 119 -12.55 -17.43 -1.06
C MET A 119 -13.44 -18.66 -0.92
N LYS A 120 -13.25 -19.46 0.14
CA LYS A 120 -14.16 -20.56 0.45
C LYS A 120 -15.46 -20.04 1.03
N LYS A 121 -16.55 -20.75 0.77
CA LYS A 121 -17.89 -20.44 1.28
C LYS A 121 -17.90 -20.26 2.80
N GLU A 122 -17.24 -21.14 3.53
CA GLU A 122 -17.20 -21.11 5.00
C GLU A 122 -16.46 -19.89 5.53
N ASP A 123 -15.36 -19.50 4.87
CA ASP A 123 -14.56 -18.32 5.24
C ASP A 123 -15.35 -17.03 4.98
N VAL A 124 -16.06 -16.97 3.85
CA VAL A 124 -16.93 -15.84 3.49
C VAL A 124 -18.09 -15.70 4.47
N GLU A 125 -18.73 -16.82 4.84
CA GLU A 125 -19.83 -16.80 5.80
C GLU A 125 -19.39 -16.26 7.15
N LYS A 126 -18.23 -16.72 7.62
CA LYS A 126 -17.65 -16.26 8.88
C LYS A 126 -17.31 -14.77 8.84
N GLU A 127 -16.56 -14.31 7.84
CA GLU A 127 -16.12 -12.92 7.74
C GLU A 127 -17.29 -11.94 7.62
N ILE A 128 -18.31 -12.26 6.83
CA ILE A 128 -19.51 -11.43 6.70
C ILE A 128 -20.32 -11.41 8.01
N THR A 129 -20.43 -12.54 8.70
CA THR A 129 -21.17 -12.63 9.96
C THR A 129 -20.46 -11.90 11.10
N ASP A 130 -19.12 -11.95 11.15
CA ASP A 130 -18.30 -11.23 12.12
C ASP A 130 -18.47 -9.70 12.00
N LEU A 131 -18.79 -9.21 10.80
CA LEU A 131 -19.14 -7.80 10.54
C LEU A 131 -20.59 -7.45 10.91
N GLY A 132 -21.38 -8.40 11.41
CA GLY A 132 -22.80 -8.21 11.73
C GLY A 132 -23.68 -8.06 10.49
N LEU A 133 -23.23 -8.57 9.34
CA LEU A 133 -24.01 -8.68 8.11
C LEU A 133 -24.59 -10.10 7.99
N LYS A 134 -25.55 -10.29 7.08
CA LYS A 134 -26.09 -11.61 6.73
C LYS A 134 -25.55 -12.01 5.37
N VAL A 135 -25.32 -13.29 5.15
CA VAL A 135 -24.94 -13.81 3.83
C VAL A 135 -26.06 -14.67 3.25
N ARG A 136 -26.29 -14.57 1.94
CA ARG A 136 -27.13 -15.49 1.18
C ARG A 136 -26.34 -16.03 0.00
N PHE A 137 -26.14 -17.34 -0.01
CA PHE A 137 -25.46 -18.01 -1.10
C PHE A 137 -26.41 -18.42 -2.22
N PHE A 138 -25.93 -18.37 -3.45
CA PHE A 138 -26.62 -18.91 -4.63
C PHE A 138 -25.63 -19.64 -5.54
N ASP A 139 -26.14 -20.56 -6.36
CA ASP A 139 -25.35 -21.30 -7.33
C ASP A 139 -24.90 -20.37 -8.47
N ALA A 140 -23.59 -20.20 -8.61
CA ALA A 140 -23.00 -19.38 -9.66
C ALA A 140 -22.23 -20.23 -10.66
N ASN A 141 -22.54 -20.04 -11.94
CA ASN A 141 -21.74 -20.63 -13.01
C ASN A 141 -20.45 -19.84 -13.20
N LEU A 142 -19.33 -20.41 -12.74
CA LEU A 142 -18.00 -19.78 -12.81
C LEU A 142 -17.15 -20.25 -13.99
N GLN A 143 -17.74 -20.92 -14.99
CA GLN A 143 -17.00 -21.40 -16.17
C GLN A 143 -16.32 -20.24 -16.92
N SER A 144 -17.04 -19.13 -17.11
CA SER A 144 -16.47 -17.97 -17.84
C SER A 144 -15.26 -17.39 -17.10
N GLU A 145 -15.31 -17.34 -15.77
CA GLU A 145 -14.23 -16.88 -14.90
C GLU A 145 -13.04 -17.85 -14.94
N ALA A 146 -13.30 -19.15 -14.90
CA ALA A 146 -12.30 -20.20 -15.03
C ALA A 146 -11.57 -20.08 -16.37
N ASP A 147 -12.31 -19.98 -17.49
CA ASP A 147 -11.77 -19.86 -18.85
C ASP A 147 -10.91 -18.60 -19.00
N LYS A 148 -11.42 -17.45 -18.56
CA LYS A 148 -10.71 -16.15 -18.66
C LYS A 148 -9.40 -16.16 -17.90
N LYS A 149 -9.36 -16.83 -16.75
CA LYS A 149 -8.19 -16.86 -15.87
C LYS A 149 -7.29 -18.08 -16.11
N ARG A 150 -7.75 -19.08 -16.88
CA ARG A 150 -7.08 -20.37 -17.10
C ARG A 150 -6.74 -21.07 -15.78
N ILE A 151 -7.70 -21.08 -14.86
CA ILE A 151 -7.56 -21.69 -13.54
C ILE A 151 -8.62 -22.75 -13.31
N LEU A 152 -8.32 -23.67 -12.40
CA LEU A 152 -9.33 -24.52 -11.78
C LEU A 152 -9.98 -23.71 -10.66
N ILE A 153 -11.31 -23.61 -10.66
CA ILE A 153 -12.10 -23.06 -9.56
C ILE A 153 -12.77 -24.24 -8.87
N PRO A 154 -12.30 -24.63 -7.67
CA PRO A 154 -12.86 -25.78 -6.95
C PRO A 154 -14.30 -25.53 -6.48
N GLU A 155 -15.06 -26.60 -6.31
CA GLU A 155 -16.32 -26.60 -5.59
C GLU A 155 -16.19 -25.90 -4.22
N GLY A 156 -17.22 -25.14 -3.84
CA GLY A 156 -17.26 -24.37 -2.60
C GLY A 156 -16.57 -23.00 -2.69
N THR A 157 -15.97 -22.65 -3.84
CA THR A 157 -15.32 -21.36 -4.04
C THR A 157 -16.33 -20.26 -4.38
N CYS A 158 -16.22 -19.10 -3.73
CA CYS A 158 -17.10 -17.95 -3.93
C CYS A 158 -16.65 -17.06 -5.11
N ASN A 159 -17.66 -16.45 -5.74
CA ASN A 159 -17.50 -15.32 -6.64
C ASN A 159 -17.49 -14.01 -5.85
N LYS A 160 -17.36 -12.88 -6.54
CA LYS A 160 -17.58 -11.55 -5.98
C LYS A 160 -19.00 -11.41 -5.44
N ALA A 161 -19.13 -10.74 -4.30
CA ALA A 161 -20.41 -10.35 -3.74
C ALA A 161 -21.18 -9.43 -4.70
N GLU A 162 -22.49 -9.64 -4.78
CA GLU A 162 -23.38 -8.76 -5.52
C GLU A 162 -23.52 -7.41 -4.83
N THR A 163 -23.72 -6.36 -5.62
CA THR A 163 -23.66 -4.98 -5.14
C THR A 163 -25.01 -4.39 -4.77
N ASP A 164 -26.12 -5.11 -4.96
CA ASP A 164 -27.48 -4.57 -4.88
C ASP A 164 -27.84 -3.99 -3.51
N ASN A 165 -27.30 -4.55 -2.43
CA ASN A 165 -27.52 -4.07 -1.06
C ASN A 165 -26.33 -3.28 -0.49
N THR A 166 -25.45 -2.80 -1.37
CA THR A 166 -24.22 -2.13 -1.00
C THR A 166 -24.17 -0.71 -1.55
N LYS A 167 -23.34 0.13 -0.94
CA LYS A 167 -23.06 1.47 -1.39
C LYS A 167 -21.57 1.63 -1.58
N TYR A 168 -21.17 2.16 -2.72
CA TYR A 168 -19.78 2.47 -2.98
C TYR A 168 -19.39 3.77 -2.26
N PHE A 169 -18.30 3.73 -1.49
CA PHE A 169 -17.69 4.89 -0.86
C PHE A 169 -16.27 5.10 -1.36
N THR A 170 -15.86 6.36 -1.48
CA THR A 170 -14.50 6.75 -1.84
C THR A 170 -13.66 7.00 -0.60
N GLU A 171 -12.34 7.12 -0.76
CA GLU A 171 -11.38 7.40 0.34
C GLU A 171 -11.73 8.66 1.15
N LYS A 172 -12.45 9.61 0.55
CA LYS A 172 -12.89 10.84 1.20
C LYS A 172 -14.15 10.65 2.05
N ASP A 173 -14.90 9.59 1.77
CA ASP A 173 -16.18 9.28 2.40
C ASP A 173 -16.02 8.32 3.59
N THR A 174 -14.83 7.76 3.81
CA THR A 174 -14.54 6.72 4.81
C THR A 174 -13.47 7.16 5.82
N PRO A 175 -13.54 6.67 7.07
CA PRO A 175 -12.58 7.03 8.11
C PRO A 175 -11.21 6.35 7.95
N ASP A 176 -11.18 5.18 7.31
CA ASP A 176 -9.99 4.37 7.04
C ASP A 176 -9.25 4.79 5.75
N GLY A 177 -9.86 5.64 4.92
CA GLY A 177 -9.32 6.02 3.63
C GLY A 177 -9.43 4.92 2.58
N GLU A 178 -10.19 3.85 2.82
CA GLU A 178 -10.33 2.76 1.86
C GLU A 178 -11.61 2.90 1.02
N SER A 179 -11.45 2.93 -0.30
CA SER A 179 -12.58 2.85 -1.21
C SER A 179 -13.11 1.42 -1.36
N GLY A 180 -14.41 1.29 -1.62
CA GLY A 180 -15.04 -0.01 -1.81
C GLY A 180 -16.55 0.00 -1.59
N TYR A 181 -17.14 -1.20 -1.57
CA TYR A 181 -18.54 -1.40 -1.27
C TYR A 181 -18.75 -1.60 0.22
N TYR A 182 -19.78 -0.96 0.76
CA TYR A 182 -20.15 -1.03 2.17
C TYR A 182 -21.64 -1.31 2.32
N ALA A 183 -22.05 -1.96 3.39
CA ALA A 183 -23.45 -2.29 3.66
C ALA A 183 -23.84 -1.89 5.09
N LYS A 184 -25.12 -1.58 5.31
CA LYS A 184 -25.62 -1.31 6.67
C LYS A 184 -25.58 -2.58 7.50
N LYS A 185 -25.34 -2.48 8.81
CA LYS A 185 -25.47 -3.63 9.73
C LYS A 185 -26.80 -4.36 9.53
N GLY A 186 -26.74 -5.69 9.52
CA GLY A 186 -27.89 -6.56 9.29
C GLY A 186 -28.34 -6.69 7.82
N ALA A 187 -27.72 -5.96 6.88
CA ALA A 187 -27.98 -6.13 5.46
C ALA A 187 -27.57 -7.54 4.99
N THR A 188 -28.26 -8.03 3.96
CA THR A 188 -27.96 -9.34 3.36
C THR A 188 -27.08 -9.15 2.13
N ILE A 189 -25.87 -9.69 2.20
CA ILE A 189 -24.91 -9.76 1.10
C ILE A 189 -25.17 -11.04 0.32
N ILE A 190 -25.36 -10.91 -0.99
CA ILE A 190 -25.62 -12.04 -1.87
C ILE A 190 -24.30 -12.46 -2.50
N VAL A 191 -23.93 -13.73 -2.39
CA VAL A 191 -22.64 -14.25 -2.88
C VAL A 191 -22.86 -15.51 -3.68
N GLY A 192 -22.42 -15.50 -4.93
CA GLY A 192 -22.41 -16.68 -5.78
C GLY A 192 -21.30 -17.64 -5.35
N TYR A 193 -21.53 -18.95 -5.40
CA TYR A 193 -20.47 -19.93 -5.17
C TYR A 193 -20.54 -21.08 -6.18
N ALA A 194 -19.40 -21.72 -6.40
CA ALA A 194 -19.27 -22.89 -7.23
C ALA A 194 -19.89 -24.12 -6.55
N THR A 195 -20.92 -24.70 -7.17
CA THR A 195 -21.53 -25.98 -6.73
C THR A 195 -20.83 -27.21 -7.31
N LYS A 196 -19.83 -27.00 -8.16
CA LYS A 196 -18.97 -28.02 -8.77
C LYS A 196 -17.65 -27.39 -9.17
N ASP A 197 -16.67 -28.21 -9.51
CA ASP A 197 -15.43 -27.74 -10.10
C ASP A 197 -15.66 -27.12 -11.49
N TYR A 198 -14.98 -26.02 -11.77
CA TYR A 198 -14.91 -25.39 -13.09
C TYR A 198 -13.46 -25.36 -13.55
N ASP A 199 -13.16 -26.07 -14.64
CA ASP A 199 -11.83 -26.09 -15.25
C ASP A 199 -11.82 -25.25 -16.52
N GLY A 200 -10.93 -24.25 -16.56
CA GLY A 200 -10.74 -23.37 -17.72
C GLY A 200 -9.40 -23.59 -18.43
N ARG A 201 -8.74 -24.74 -18.22
CA ARG A 201 -7.46 -25.10 -18.83
C ARG A 201 -7.62 -25.88 -20.13
#